data_AF-A0A2N5SG16-F1
#
_entry.id   AF-A0A2N5SG16-F1
#
_cell.length_a   1.000
_cell.length_b   1.000
_cell.length_c   1.000
_cell.angle_alpha   90.00
_cell.angle_beta   90.00
_cell.angle_gamma   90.00
#
_symmetry.space_group_name_H-M   'P 1'
#
loop_
_entity.id
_entity.type
_entity.pdbx_description
1 polymer ?
#
loop_
_entity_poly.entity_id
_entity_poly.type
_entity_poly.pdbx_seq_one_letter_code
_entity_poly.pdbx_strand_id
1 'polypeptide(L)'
;MHAEGGAEHERGERSMMDDTTAGGDEPASQLPPPSSANWADTLELGRDMVEVIKEGAEEDVALVYEALDLTFKWKERCRERVENAHNEETRLHRQIEAKKDALEKIKATSTARENQAEIYSVEQSAFEEARKIKEFDASLGSIKARTSKIQTELAELEQSEPTRASDFVIGASVLKTKLYHDLGFMQVRPPLQEATNSDPEKLFIRCDSHCTASRVVRKPKTNRDGFTLSNEIWDAIS
;
A
#
# COMPACT_ATOMS: atom_id res chain seq x y z
N MET A 1 -37.36 -31.81 6.85
CA MET A 1 -37.77 -31.88 8.27
C MET A 1 -39.17 -31.33 8.35
N HIS A 2 -40.14 -32.24 8.42
CA HIS A 2 -41.56 -31.97 8.56
C HIS A 2 -41.93 -31.89 10.05
N ALA A 3 -42.90 -31.04 10.38
CA ALA A 3 -43.77 -31.16 11.54
C ALA A 3 -45.13 -30.61 11.03
N GLU A 4 -46.12 -31.44 10.68
CA GLU A 4 -46.98 -32.28 11.52
C GLU A 4 -47.61 -31.53 12.71
N GLY A 5 -48.95 -31.53 12.71
CA GLY A 5 -49.79 -30.95 13.75
C GLY A 5 -51.25 -30.88 13.33
N GLY A 6 -51.77 -31.95 12.71
CA GLY A 6 -53.20 -32.17 12.53
C GLY A 6 -53.78 -32.78 13.80
N ALA A 7 -54.87 -32.20 14.31
CA ALA A 7 -55.68 -32.78 15.37
C ALA A 7 -57.12 -32.86 14.87
N GLU A 8 -57.47 -34.03 14.34
CA GLU A 8 -58.83 -34.50 14.19
C GLU A 8 -59.40 -34.78 15.59
N HIS A 9 -60.63 -34.35 15.86
CA HIS A 9 -61.42 -34.92 16.95
C HIS A 9 -62.85 -35.16 16.47
N GLU A 10 -63.13 -36.45 16.24
CA GLU A 10 -64.45 -37.04 16.08
C GLU A 10 -65.29 -36.89 17.36
N ARG A 11 -66.59 -36.63 17.20
CA ARG A 11 -67.73 -37.21 17.96
C ARG A 11 -68.95 -36.29 17.81
N GLY A 12 -70.14 -36.78 17.53
CA GLY A 12 -70.59 -38.14 17.38
C GLY A 12 -72.03 -38.12 16.90
N GLU A 13 -72.30 -38.96 15.91
CA GLU A 13 -73.63 -39.31 15.46
C GLU A 13 -74.39 -39.96 16.62
N ARG A 14 -75.55 -39.41 16.98
CA ARG A 14 -76.57 -40.14 17.76
C ARG A 14 -77.64 -40.63 16.80
N SER A 15 -77.39 -41.82 16.26
CA SER A 15 -78.39 -42.72 15.69
C SER A 15 -78.57 -43.87 16.66
N MET A 16 -79.79 -44.02 17.19
CA MET A 16 -80.42 -45.26 17.68
C MET A 16 -81.54 -44.89 18.66
N MET A 17 -82.79 -45.16 18.29
CA MET A 17 -83.57 -46.28 18.83
C MET A 17 -84.99 -46.21 18.25
N ASP A 18 -85.24 -47.09 17.27
CA ASP A 18 -86.53 -47.72 17.13
C ASP A 18 -86.74 -48.58 18.38
N ASP A 19 -87.81 -48.32 19.13
CA ASP A 19 -88.41 -49.36 19.93
C ASP A 19 -89.93 -49.29 19.81
N THR A 20 -90.47 -50.43 19.42
CA THR A 20 -91.86 -50.66 19.05
C THR A 20 -92.62 -51.00 20.32
N THR A 21 -93.76 -50.37 20.57
CA THR A 21 -94.74 -50.92 21.52
C THR A 21 -96.17 -50.58 21.11
N ALA A 22 -96.95 -51.65 20.88
CA ALA A 22 -98.40 -51.84 20.99
C ALA A 22 -99.29 -50.59 20.83
N GLY A 23 -100.18 -50.55 19.83
CA GLY A 23 -101.39 -51.37 19.83
C GLY A 23 -102.54 -50.57 20.45
N GLY A 24 -103.37 -49.99 19.59
CA GLY A 24 -104.56 -49.23 19.99
C GLY A 24 -105.11 -48.41 18.83
N ASP A 25 -105.97 -49.03 18.01
CA ASP A 25 -106.94 -48.31 17.21
C ASP A 25 -107.86 -47.54 18.16
N GLU A 26 -107.67 -46.22 18.25
CA GLU A 26 -108.71 -45.32 18.72
C GLU A 26 -108.97 -44.25 17.66
N PRO A 27 -110.25 -43.88 17.50
CA PRO A 27 -110.76 -43.26 16.29
C PRO A 27 -110.24 -41.83 16.18
N ALA A 28 -110.13 -41.36 14.93
CA ALA A 28 -109.96 -39.97 14.54
C ALA A 28 -110.83 -39.04 15.39
N SER A 29 -110.28 -38.60 16.52
CA SER A 29 -110.92 -37.72 17.47
C SER A 29 -110.50 -36.32 17.10
N GLN A 30 -111.29 -35.76 16.20
CA GLN A 30 -111.65 -34.34 16.18
C GLN A 30 -110.48 -33.40 16.53
N LEU A 31 -109.68 -33.05 15.52
CA LEU A 31 -109.07 -31.72 15.51
C LEU A 31 -110.22 -30.73 15.78
N PRO A 32 -110.16 -29.89 16.82
CA PRO A 32 -111.16 -28.86 17.02
C PRO A 32 -111.23 -28.03 15.72
N PRO A 33 -112.43 -27.64 15.26
CA PRO A 33 -112.51 -26.75 14.09
C PRO A 33 -111.63 -25.55 14.40
N PRO A 34 -110.78 -25.09 13.48
CA PRO A 34 -109.84 -24.04 13.79
C PRO A 34 -110.66 -22.84 14.25
N SER A 35 -110.55 -22.52 15.53
CA SER A 35 -111.23 -21.35 16.08
C SER A 35 -110.64 -20.15 15.37
N SER A 36 -111.46 -19.12 15.12
CA SER A 36 -110.97 -17.87 14.53
C SER A 36 -109.81 -17.25 15.33
N ALA A 37 -109.66 -17.61 16.62
CA ALA A 37 -108.54 -17.23 17.47
C ALA A 37 -107.22 -17.90 17.04
N ASN A 38 -107.21 -19.20 16.71
CA ASN A 38 -105.99 -19.89 16.27
C ASN A 38 -105.42 -19.31 14.97
N TRP A 39 -106.29 -18.86 14.07
CA TRP A 39 -105.87 -18.19 12.84
C TRP A 39 -105.40 -16.75 13.09
N ALA A 40 -105.98 -16.06 14.07
CA ALA A 40 -105.55 -14.71 14.45
C ALA A 40 -104.12 -14.73 15.02
N ASP A 41 -103.84 -15.65 15.95
CA ASP A 41 -102.51 -15.80 16.55
C ASP A 41 -101.45 -16.21 15.53
N THR A 42 -101.81 -17.07 14.56
CA THR A 42 -100.91 -17.46 13.46
C THR A 42 -100.59 -16.28 12.52
N LEU A 43 -101.56 -15.40 12.27
CA LEU A 43 -101.37 -14.18 11.46
C LEU A 43 -100.60 -13.08 12.20
N GLU A 44 -100.65 -13.07 13.53
CA GLU A 44 -99.83 -12.19 14.38
C GLU A 44 -98.37 -12.67 14.37
N LEU A 45 -98.14 -13.96 14.64
CA LEU A 45 -96.81 -14.57 14.54
C LEU A 45 -96.18 -14.40 13.15
N GLY A 46 -96.97 -14.59 12.08
CA GLY A 46 -96.50 -14.36 10.72
C GLY A 46 -96.11 -12.90 10.43
N ARG A 47 -96.75 -11.94 11.09
CA ARG A 47 -96.37 -10.51 11.02
C ARG A 47 -95.10 -10.23 11.80
N ASP A 48 -94.98 -10.75 13.01
CA ASP A 48 -93.78 -10.60 13.84
C ASP A 48 -92.55 -11.20 13.16
N MET A 49 -92.70 -12.38 12.53
CA MET A 49 -91.62 -13.00 11.75
C MET A 49 -91.19 -12.13 10.56
N VAL A 50 -92.13 -11.49 9.86
CA VAL A 50 -91.81 -10.59 8.74
C VAL A 50 -91.07 -9.34 9.24
N GLU A 51 -91.46 -8.80 10.40
CA GLU A 51 -90.78 -7.66 11.02
C GLU A 51 -89.34 -8.01 11.42
N VAL A 52 -89.13 -9.13 12.12
CA VAL A 52 -87.80 -9.63 12.48
C VAL A 52 -86.93 -9.91 11.25
N ILE A 53 -87.49 -10.50 10.19
CA ILE A 53 -86.76 -10.72 8.93
C ILE A 53 -86.36 -9.39 8.29
N LYS A 54 -87.25 -8.39 8.33
CA LYS A 54 -86.98 -7.08 7.75
C LYS A 54 -85.90 -6.33 8.54
N GLU A 55 -85.97 -6.34 9.86
CA GLU A 55 -84.94 -5.76 10.73
C GLU A 55 -83.59 -6.45 10.56
N GLY A 56 -83.58 -7.79 10.52
CA GLY A 56 -82.37 -8.57 10.26
C GLY A 56 -81.77 -8.30 8.87
N ALA A 57 -82.60 -8.08 7.85
CA ALA A 57 -82.12 -7.71 6.52
C ALA A 57 -81.49 -6.30 6.49
N GLU A 58 -82.01 -5.35 7.26
CA GLU A 58 -81.44 -4.01 7.38
C GLU A 58 -80.08 -4.03 8.12
N GLU A 59 -79.97 -4.85 9.17
CA GLU A 59 -78.71 -5.08 9.89
C GLU A 59 -77.67 -5.79 9.01
N ASP A 60 -78.05 -6.83 8.28
CA ASP A 60 -77.18 -7.54 7.34
C ASP A 60 -76.64 -6.61 6.25
N VAL A 61 -77.48 -5.72 5.72
CA VAL A 61 -77.06 -4.72 4.74
C VAL A 61 -76.02 -3.77 5.34
N ALA A 62 -76.23 -3.30 6.58
CA ALA A 62 -75.26 -2.45 7.26
C ALA A 62 -73.91 -3.17 7.48
N LEU A 63 -73.94 -4.43 7.91
CA LEU A 63 -72.75 -5.27 8.09
C LEU A 63 -71.99 -5.50 6.78
N VAL A 64 -72.70 -5.70 5.67
CA VAL A 64 -72.08 -5.84 4.33
C VAL A 64 -71.37 -4.54 3.94
N TYR A 65 -71.97 -3.38 4.18
CA TYR A 65 -71.32 -2.09 3.89
C TYR A 65 -70.08 -1.86 4.77
N GLU A 66 -70.13 -2.20 6.06
CA GLU A 66 -68.98 -2.12 6.94
C GLU A 66 -67.85 -3.06 6.49
N ALA A 67 -68.18 -4.31 6.13
CA ALA A 67 -67.22 -5.26 5.61
C ALA A 67 -66.57 -4.74 4.31
N LEU A 68 -67.34 -4.14 3.40
CA LEU A 68 -66.82 -3.54 2.18
C LEU A 68 -65.85 -2.38 2.49
N ASP A 69 -66.19 -1.48 3.41
CA ASP A 69 -65.30 -0.38 3.82
C ASP A 69 -63.99 -0.91 4.45
N LEU A 70 -64.08 -1.95 5.30
CA LEU A 70 -62.90 -2.60 5.88
C LEU A 70 -62.01 -3.24 4.80
N THR A 71 -62.59 -3.89 3.80
CA THR A 71 -61.82 -4.46 2.69
C THR A 71 -61.16 -3.38 1.83
N PHE A 72 -61.83 -2.25 1.61
CA PHE A 72 -61.25 -1.10 0.90
C PHE A 72 -60.04 -0.54 1.66
N LYS A 73 -60.20 -0.26 2.97
CA LYS A 73 -59.11 0.18 3.84
C LYS A 73 -57.95 -0.81 3.91
N TRP A 74 -58.24 -2.11 3.89
CA TRP A 74 -57.20 -3.15 3.86
C TRP A 74 -56.43 -3.14 2.53
N LYS A 75 -57.12 -3.07 1.39
CA LYS A 75 -56.49 -2.97 0.07
C LYS A 75 -55.60 -1.74 -0.04
N GLU A 76 -56.05 -0.61 0.50
CA GLU A 76 -55.30 0.63 0.47
C GLU A 76 -53.99 0.53 1.27
N ARG A 77 -54.04 -0.02 2.49
CA ARG A 77 -52.84 -0.31 3.29
C ARG A 77 -51.90 -1.30 2.60
N CYS A 78 -52.43 -2.29 1.89
CA CYS A 78 -51.61 -3.22 1.12
C CYS A 78 -50.90 -2.52 -0.04
N ARG A 79 -51.60 -1.63 -0.75
CA ARG A 79 -51.04 -0.82 -1.83
C ARG A 79 -49.88 0.05 -1.34
N GLU A 80 -50.10 0.79 -0.25
CA GLU A 80 -49.07 1.64 0.36
C GLU A 80 -47.84 0.83 0.80
N ARG A 81 -48.03 -0.35 1.39
CA ARG A 81 -46.92 -1.23 1.77
C ARG A 81 -46.11 -1.71 0.58
N VAL A 82 -46.76 -2.04 -0.53
CA VAL A 82 -46.07 -2.47 -1.76
C VAL A 82 -45.30 -1.31 -2.37
N GLU A 83 -45.89 -0.11 -2.43
CA GLU A 83 -45.22 1.08 -2.92
C GLU A 83 -43.99 1.44 -2.06
N ASN A 84 -44.13 1.40 -0.74
CA ASN A 84 -43.01 1.62 0.17
C ASN A 84 -41.89 0.57 0.01
N ALA A 85 -42.25 -0.71 -0.16
CA ALA A 85 -41.26 -1.76 -0.43
C ALA A 85 -40.54 -1.53 -1.76
N HIS A 86 -41.26 -1.11 -2.81
CA HIS A 86 -40.67 -0.82 -4.12
C HIS A 86 -39.76 0.41 -4.10
N ASN A 87 -40.16 1.45 -3.36
CA ASN A 87 -39.32 2.63 -3.15
C ASN A 87 -38.03 2.28 -2.41
N GLU A 88 -38.11 1.43 -1.39
CA GLU A 88 -36.96 0.94 -0.64
C GLU A 88 -36.05 0.06 -1.49
N GLU A 89 -36.62 -0.84 -2.29
CA GLU A 89 -35.88 -1.64 -3.28
C GLU A 89 -35.09 -0.75 -4.25
N THR A 90 -35.75 0.27 -4.81
CA THR A 90 -35.13 1.22 -5.73
C THR A 90 -33.99 1.99 -5.05
N ARG A 91 -34.19 2.41 -3.80
CA ARG A 91 -33.17 3.09 -2.99
C ARG A 91 -31.95 2.19 -2.76
N LEU A 92 -32.18 0.94 -2.37
CA LEU A 92 -31.12 -0.04 -2.15
C LEU A 92 -30.38 -0.37 -3.45
N HIS A 93 -31.08 -0.51 -4.56
CA HIS A 93 -30.48 -0.76 -5.87
C HIS A 93 -29.51 0.36 -6.26
N ARG A 94 -29.91 1.62 -6.09
CA ARG A 94 -29.03 2.77 -6.33
C ARG A 94 -27.78 2.77 -5.45
N GLN A 95 -27.91 2.37 -4.18
CA GLN A 95 -26.76 2.25 -3.28
C GLN A 95 -25.82 1.12 -3.67
N ILE A 96 -26.37 -0.01 -4.14
CA ILE A 96 -25.58 -1.14 -4.63
C ILE A 96 -24.76 -0.72 -5.84
N GLU A 97 -25.38 -0.07 -6.84
CA GLU A 97 -24.66 0.41 -8.02
C GLU A 97 -23.59 1.44 -7.65
N ALA A 98 -23.89 2.42 -6.80
CA ALA A 98 -22.90 3.38 -6.33
C ALA A 98 -21.70 2.72 -5.62
N LYS A 99 -21.94 1.65 -4.84
CA LYS A 99 -20.88 0.88 -4.18
C LYS A 99 -20.08 0.02 -5.18
N LYS A 100 -20.73 -0.56 -6.19
CA LYS A 100 -20.03 -1.27 -7.27
C LYS A 100 -19.10 -0.33 -8.03
N ASP A 101 -19.58 0.85 -8.41
CA ASP A 101 -18.76 1.87 -9.09
C ASP A 101 -17.55 2.30 -8.24
N ALA A 102 -17.76 2.50 -6.93
CA ALA A 102 -16.67 2.83 -6.01
C ALA A 102 -15.64 1.69 -5.92
N LEU A 103 -16.10 0.44 -5.88
CA LEU A 103 -15.25 -0.73 -5.81
C LEU A 103 -14.47 -0.94 -7.12
N GLU A 104 -15.09 -0.73 -8.28
CA GLU A 104 -14.42 -0.74 -9.58
C GLU A 104 -13.38 0.36 -9.70
N LYS A 105 -13.67 1.58 -9.21
CA LYS A 105 -12.68 2.65 -9.15
C LYS A 105 -11.48 2.26 -8.31
N ILE A 106 -11.69 1.69 -7.11
CA ILE A 106 -10.59 1.23 -6.23
C ILE A 106 -9.77 0.12 -6.92
N LYS A 107 -10.43 -0.83 -7.60
CA LYS A 107 -9.74 -1.86 -8.38
C LYS A 107 -8.94 -1.28 -9.55
N ALA A 108 -9.49 -0.28 -10.25
CA ALA A 108 -8.81 0.39 -11.34
C ALA A 108 -7.62 1.23 -10.84
N THR A 109 -7.75 1.88 -9.69
CA THR A 109 -6.68 2.58 -8.98
C THR A 109 -5.86 1.64 -8.09
N SER A 110 -5.91 0.32 -8.31
CA SER A 110 -5.19 -0.65 -7.49
C SER A 110 -3.69 -0.33 -7.53
N THR A 111 -3.24 0.31 -6.46
CA THR A 111 -1.85 0.68 -6.15
C THR A 111 -0.93 -0.52 -6.15
N ALA A 112 -1.44 -1.76 -6.17
CA ALA A 112 -0.64 -2.97 -6.22
C ALA A 112 0.39 -2.97 -7.37
N ARG A 113 0.03 -2.49 -8.58
CA ARG A 113 0.98 -2.47 -9.71
C ARG A 113 2.03 -1.36 -9.58
N GLU A 114 1.62 -0.20 -9.09
CA GLU A 114 2.52 0.94 -8.86
C GLU A 114 3.48 0.64 -7.72
N ASN A 115 2.97 0.13 -6.59
CA ASN A 115 3.76 -0.33 -5.45
C ASN A 115 4.71 -1.48 -5.85
N GLN A 116 4.29 -2.37 -6.75
CA GLN A 116 5.17 -3.45 -7.21
C GLN A 116 6.33 -2.92 -8.07
N ALA A 117 6.10 -1.90 -8.90
CA ALA A 117 7.17 -1.24 -9.64
C ALA A 117 8.14 -0.50 -8.70
N GLU A 118 7.61 0.16 -7.67
CA GLU A 118 8.42 0.83 -6.64
C GLU A 118 9.28 -0.18 -5.86
N ILE A 119 8.72 -1.31 -5.44
CA ILE A 119 9.46 -2.39 -4.76
C ILE A 119 10.62 -2.87 -5.64
N TYR A 120 10.38 -3.19 -6.92
CA TYR A 120 11.46 -3.63 -7.80
C TYR A 120 12.53 -2.56 -8.01
N SER A 121 12.15 -1.28 -8.08
CA SER A 121 13.11 -0.18 -8.17
C SER A 121 14.00 -0.08 -6.92
N VAL A 122 13.41 -0.24 -5.74
CA VAL A 122 14.14 -0.21 -4.46
C VAL A 122 15.06 -1.42 -4.35
N GLU A 123 14.57 -2.62 -4.70
CA GLU A 123 15.39 -3.84 -4.70
C GLU A 123 16.58 -3.71 -5.64
N GLN A 124 16.38 -3.21 -6.86
CA GLN A 124 17.47 -2.98 -7.81
C GLN A 124 18.48 -1.98 -7.27
N SER A 125 18.03 -0.86 -6.70
CA SER A 125 18.91 0.12 -6.07
C SER A 125 19.73 -0.50 -4.94
N ALA A 126 19.10 -1.32 -4.09
CA ALA A 126 19.78 -2.01 -3.00
C ALA A 126 20.85 -3.01 -3.51
N PHE A 127 20.56 -3.74 -4.59
CA PHE A 127 21.55 -4.61 -5.23
C PHE A 127 22.73 -3.83 -5.81
N GLU A 128 22.49 -2.69 -6.46
CA GLU A 128 23.54 -1.83 -7.00
C GLU A 128 24.40 -1.21 -5.89
N GLU A 129 23.80 -0.78 -4.78
CA GLU A 129 24.53 -0.30 -3.60
C GLU A 129 25.36 -1.40 -2.95
N ALA A 130 24.80 -2.60 -2.76
CA ALA A 130 25.54 -3.74 -2.23
C ALA A 130 26.74 -4.11 -3.10
N ARG A 131 26.59 -4.00 -4.44
CA ARG A 131 27.71 -4.18 -5.37
C ARG A 131 28.79 -3.11 -5.19
N LYS A 132 28.42 -1.83 -5.10
CA LYS A 132 29.37 -0.73 -4.87
C LYS A 132 30.12 -0.91 -3.56
N ILE A 133 29.44 -1.31 -2.48
CA ILE A 133 30.08 -1.61 -1.20
C ILE A 133 31.14 -2.70 -1.36
N LYS A 134 30.81 -3.78 -2.07
CA LYS A 134 31.75 -4.89 -2.31
C LYS A 134 32.96 -4.46 -3.14
N GLU A 135 32.76 -3.58 -4.12
CA GLU A 135 33.85 -2.98 -4.92
C GLU A 135 34.73 -2.07 -4.06
N PHE A 136 34.15 -1.27 -3.16
CA PHE A 136 34.89 -0.46 -2.20
C PHE A 136 35.68 -1.31 -1.21
N ASP A 137 35.11 -2.39 -0.67
CA ASP A 137 35.82 -3.31 0.22
C ASP A 137 37.04 -3.93 -0.45
N ALA A 138 36.91 -4.34 -1.73
CA ALA A 138 38.03 -4.86 -2.51
C ALA A 138 39.12 -3.79 -2.72
N SER A 139 38.73 -2.56 -3.05
CA SER A 139 39.65 -1.43 -3.20
C SER A 139 40.39 -1.10 -1.89
N LEU A 140 39.65 -1.09 -0.79
CA LEU A 140 40.19 -0.81 0.55
C LEU A 140 41.18 -1.89 0.99
N GLY A 141 40.91 -3.15 0.66
CA GLY A 141 41.87 -4.25 0.85
C GLY A 141 43.17 -4.05 0.05
N SER A 142 43.07 -3.65 -1.22
CA SER A 142 44.23 -3.35 -2.07
C SER A 142 45.06 -2.17 -1.53
N ILE A 143 44.39 -1.10 -1.11
CA ILE A 143 45.05 0.07 -0.51
C ILE A 143 45.76 -0.34 0.78
N LYS A 144 45.11 -1.08 1.68
CA LYS A 144 45.74 -1.58 2.92
C LYS A 144 47.00 -2.41 2.65
N ALA A 145 46.97 -3.28 1.64
CA ALA A 145 48.12 -4.08 1.24
C ALA A 145 49.27 -3.19 0.75
N ARG A 146 48.98 -2.19 -0.10
CA ARG A 146 49.98 -1.23 -0.58
C ARG A 146 50.55 -0.37 0.55
N THR A 147 49.72 0.13 1.45
CA THR A 147 50.16 0.90 2.62
C THR A 147 51.07 0.08 3.51
N SER A 148 50.74 -1.20 3.76
CA SER A 148 51.58 -2.10 4.54
C SER A 148 52.95 -2.29 3.87
N LYS A 149 52.98 -2.45 2.54
CA LYS A 149 54.22 -2.56 1.77
C LYS A 149 55.09 -1.29 1.87
N ILE A 150 54.48 -0.11 1.74
CA ILE A 150 55.21 1.16 1.87
C ILE A 150 55.73 1.33 3.30
N GLN A 151 54.96 0.95 4.32
CA GLN A 151 55.42 0.99 5.71
C GLN A 151 56.62 0.06 5.94
N THR A 152 56.63 -1.14 5.35
CA THR A 152 57.80 -2.02 5.42
C THR A 152 59.00 -1.45 4.67
N GLU A 153 58.81 -0.90 3.45
CA GLU A 153 59.87 -0.26 2.68
C GLU A 153 60.46 0.97 3.43
N LEU A 154 59.61 1.75 4.12
CA LEU A 154 60.04 2.87 4.95
C LEU A 154 60.88 2.40 6.14
N ALA A 155 60.43 1.36 6.86
CA ALA A 155 61.16 0.81 8.00
C ALA A 155 62.52 0.22 7.58
N GLU A 156 62.59 -0.43 6.41
CA GLU A 156 63.84 -0.90 5.83
C GLU A 156 64.78 0.26 5.47
N LEU A 157 64.24 1.35 4.88
CA LEU A 157 65.01 2.54 4.55
C LEU A 157 65.57 3.23 5.79
N GLU A 158 64.75 3.40 6.84
CA GLU A 158 65.18 3.98 8.13
C GLU A 158 66.28 3.16 8.80
N GLN A 159 66.27 1.83 8.65
CA GLN A 159 67.35 0.95 9.14
C GLN A 159 68.59 0.98 8.26
N SER A 160 68.42 1.21 6.95
CA SER A 160 69.52 1.27 5.97
C SER A 160 70.19 2.64 5.88
N GLU A 161 69.57 3.70 6.42
CA GLU A 161 70.26 4.97 6.61
C GLU A 161 71.47 4.69 7.49
N PRO A 162 72.70 4.95 6.99
CA PRO A 162 73.89 4.77 7.81
C PRO A 162 73.74 5.74 8.97
N THR A 163 73.45 5.18 10.15
CA THR A 163 73.39 5.86 11.44
C THR A 163 74.28 7.09 11.37
N ARG A 164 73.69 8.29 11.32
CA ARG A 164 74.43 9.55 11.30
C ARG A 164 75.40 9.50 12.47
N ALA A 165 76.66 9.14 12.19
CA ALA A 165 77.69 9.13 13.19
C ALA A 165 77.76 10.55 13.74
N SER A 166 77.71 10.68 15.06
CA SER A 166 77.70 11.97 15.77
C SER A 166 78.91 12.86 15.46
N ASP A 167 79.91 12.32 14.77
CA ASP A 167 81.16 12.98 14.39
C ASP A 167 81.23 13.37 12.90
N PHE A 168 80.13 13.26 12.14
CA PHE A 168 80.11 13.71 10.75
C PHE A 168 80.13 15.24 10.67
N VAL A 169 81.33 15.82 10.66
CA VAL A 169 81.55 17.23 10.34
C VAL A 169 81.18 17.43 8.88
N ILE A 170 80.00 18.02 8.65
CA ILE A 170 79.51 18.32 7.31
C ILE A 170 80.48 19.32 6.67
N GLY A 171 81.32 18.84 5.75
CA GLY A 171 82.24 19.69 5.00
C GLY A 171 81.49 20.81 4.27
N ALA A 172 82.12 21.97 4.10
CA ALA A 172 81.50 23.15 3.50
C ALA A 172 80.85 22.87 2.12
N SER A 173 81.36 21.89 1.37
CA SER A 173 80.79 21.44 0.10
C SER A 173 79.41 20.79 0.25
N VAL A 174 79.19 19.98 1.29
CA VAL A 174 77.91 19.30 1.54
C VAL A 174 76.88 20.30 2.05
N LEU A 175 77.27 21.22 2.93
CA LEU A 175 76.40 22.34 3.37
C LEU A 175 76.00 23.22 2.17
N LYS A 176 76.96 23.57 1.32
CA LYS A 176 76.72 24.39 0.12
C LYS A 176 75.81 23.66 -0.88
N THR A 177 75.99 22.35 -1.04
CA THR A 177 75.13 21.52 -1.90
C THR A 177 73.70 21.46 -1.37
N LYS A 178 73.54 21.26 -0.05
CA LYS A 178 72.21 21.29 0.58
C LYS A 178 71.56 22.66 0.43
N LEU A 179 72.29 23.74 0.69
CA LEU A 179 71.78 25.10 0.53
C LEU A 179 71.30 25.36 -0.90
N TYR A 180 72.10 24.99 -1.91
CA TYR A 180 71.68 25.14 -3.31
C TYR A 180 70.47 24.27 -3.65
N HIS A 181 70.41 23.04 -3.15
CA HIS A 181 69.25 22.18 -3.33
C HIS A 181 67.98 22.78 -2.70
N ASP A 182 68.09 23.32 -1.48
CA ASP A 182 66.99 23.98 -0.76
C ASP A 182 66.55 25.28 -1.47
N LEU A 183 67.48 25.98 -2.13
CA LEU A 183 67.20 27.10 -3.04
C LEU A 183 66.64 26.66 -4.42
N GLY A 184 66.37 25.37 -4.62
CA GLY A 184 65.74 24.84 -5.83
C GLY A 184 66.70 24.45 -6.96
N PHE A 185 68.02 24.50 -6.75
CA PHE A 185 69.00 24.06 -7.74
C PHE A 185 69.18 22.53 -7.69
N MET A 186 68.64 21.84 -8.68
CA MET A 186 68.70 20.39 -8.79
C MET A 186 69.51 19.97 -10.02
N GLN A 187 70.51 19.13 -9.83
CA GLN A 187 71.29 18.58 -10.92
C GLN A 187 70.48 17.53 -11.69
N VAL A 188 70.32 17.72 -13.00
CA VAL A 188 69.63 16.74 -13.84
C VAL A 188 70.63 15.68 -14.27
N ARG A 189 70.55 14.49 -13.67
CA ARG A 189 71.38 13.36 -14.09
C ARG A 189 70.65 12.53 -15.15
N PRO A 190 71.35 12.06 -16.19
CA PRO A 190 70.78 11.06 -17.10
C PRO A 190 70.48 9.76 -16.33
N PRO A 191 69.52 8.95 -16.81
CA PRO A 191 69.19 7.67 -16.19
C PRO A 191 70.45 6.79 -16.05
N LEU A 192 70.52 6.06 -14.92
CA LEU A 192 71.71 5.37 -14.41
C LEU A 192 72.38 4.34 -15.36
N GLN A 193 71.78 4.03 -16.51
CA GLN A 193 72.26 2.97 -17.42
C GLN A 193 73.41 3.39 -18.34
N GLU A 194 73.73 4.68 -18.52
CA GLU A 194 74.66 5.10 -19.59
C GLU A 194 75.91 5.87 -19.15
N ALA A 195 76.17 6.12 -17.87
CA ALA A 195 77.25 7.04 -17.52
C ALA A 195 78.00 6.69 -16.23
N THR A 196 79.05 5.88 -16.35
CA THR A 196 80.09 5.80 -15.33
C THR A 196 80.99 7.04 -15.29
N ASN A 197 80.91 7.98 -16.23
CA ASN A 197 81.70 9.23 -16.23
C ASN A 197 81.09 10.37 -17.10
N SER A 198 79.76 10.56 -17.13
CA SER A 198 79.21 11.75 -17.82
C SER A 198 79.06 12.91 -16.83
N ASP A 199 79.81 13.97 -17.06
CA ASP A 199 79.63 15.23 -16.36
C ASP A 199 78.17 15.71 -16.55
N PRO A 200 77.47 16.12 -15.48
CA PRO A 200 76.09 16.57 -15.58
C PRO A 200 76.02 17.85 -16.40
N GLU A 201 75.44 17.75 -17.60
CA GLU A 201 75.37 18.85 -18.56
C GLU A 201 74.23 19.85 -18.30
N LYS A 202 73.28 19.50 -17.42
CA LYS A 202 72.05 20.27 -17.20
C LYS A 202 71.77 20.50 -15.72
N LEU A 203 71.33 21.71 -15.40
CA LEU A 203 70.88 22.16 -14.08
C LEU A 203 69.40 22.54 -14.17
N PHE A 204 68.58 22.02 -13.28
CA PHE A 204 67.20 22.46 -13.10
C PHE A 204 67.12 23.48 -11.97
N ILE A 205 66.38 24.55 -12.19
CA ILE A 205 66.17 25.61 -11.22
C ILE A 205 64.68 25.64 -10.95
N ARG A 206 64.30 25.25 -9.73
CA ARG A 206 62.93 25.24 -9.24
C ARG A 206 62.61 26.58 -8.60
N CYS A 207 61.56 27.23 -9.07
CA CYS A 207 61.03 28.46 -8.49
C CYS A 207 59.66 28.15 -7.85
N ASP A 208 59.63 28.12 -6.53
CA ASP A 208 58.43 27.70 -5.77
C ASP A 208 57.36 28.81 -5.72
N SER A 209 57.74 30.08 -5.93
CA SER A 209 56.82 31.22 -6.02
C SER A 209 56.11 31.32 -7.38
N HIS A 210 56.77 30.91 -8.47
CA HIS A 210 56.21 30.94 -9.82
C HIS A 210 56.59 29.67 -10.61
N CYS A 211 55.66 28.73 -10.71
CA CYS A 211 55.89 27.44 -11.39
C CYS A 211 56.35 27.59 -12.85
N THR A 212 55.94 28.67 -13.54
CA THR A 212 56.35 28.98 -14.92
C THR A 212 57.77 29.53 -15.05
N ALA A 213 58.40 29.96 -13.95
CA ALA A 213 59.78 30.44 -13.92
C ALA A 213 60.80 29.30 -13.73
N SER A 214 60.33 28.10 -13.39
CA SER A 214 61.18 26.91 -13.27
C SER A 214 61.75 26.51 -14.64
N ARG A 215 63.05 26.28 -14.74
CA ARG A 215 63.73 26.06 -16.02
C ARG A 215 64.88 25.07 -15.95
N VAL A 216 65.17 24.43 -17.09
CA VAL A 216 66.37 23.62 -17.27
C VAL A 216 67.41 24.43 -18.05
N VAL A 217 68.58 24.57 -17.46
CA VAL A 217 69.74 25.30 -17.99
C VAL A 217 70.84 24.31 -18.38
N ARG A 218 71.61 24.62 -19.42
CA ARG A 218 72.81 23.87 -19.79
C ARG A 218 74.06 24.46 -19.16
N LYS A 219 75.01 23.62 -18.76
CA LYS A 219 76.33 24.03 -18.27
C LYS A 219 77.00 24.92 -19.34
N PRO A 220 77.49 26.11 -18.98
CA PRO A 220 78.09 27.03 -19.94
C PRO A 220 79.39 26.44 -20.49
N LYS A 221 79.60 26.56 -21.80
CA LYS A 221 80.81 26.05 -22.49
C LYS A 221 81.92 27.10 -22.60
N THR A 222 81.57 28.37 -22.47
CA THR A 222 82.52 29.50 -22.51
C THR A 222 82.30 30.44 -21.33
N ASN A 223 83.33 31.24 -20.99
CA ASN A 223 83.24 32.22 -19.89
C ASN A 223 82.17 33.29 -20.14
N ARG A 224 81.96 33.67 -21.41
CA ARG A 224 80.90 34.63 -21.80
C ARG A 224 79.52 34.04 -21.49
N ASP A 225 79.29 32.78 -21.84
CA ASP A 225 78.03 32.08 -21.56
C ASP A 225 77.81 31.91 -20.05
N GLY A 226 78.90 31.71 -19.29
CA GLY A 226 78.84 31.62 -17.82
C GLY A 226 78.40 32.92 -17.17
N PHE A 227 78.87 34.07 -17.67
CA PHE A 227 78.44 35.38 -17.18
C PHE A 227 76.96 35.65 -17.48
N THR A 228 76.54 35.43 -18.73
CA THR A 228 75.13 35.57 -19.13
C THR A 228 74.23 34.67 -18.29
N LEU A 229 74.62 33.41 -18.13
CA LEU A 229 73.84 32.47 -17.33
C LEU A 229 73.76 32.87 -15.85
N SER A 230 74.86 33.36 -15.27
CA SER A 230 74.84 33.80 -13.87
C SER A 230 73.81 34.91 -13.65
N ASN A 231 73.71 35.89 -14.56
CA ASN A 231 72.71 36.95 -14.46
C ASN A 231 71.29 36.39 -14.62
N GLU A 232 71.07 35.52 -15.61
CA GLU A 232 69.76 34.89 -15.81
C GLU A 232 69.29 34.05 -14.63
N ILE A 233 70.21 33.42 -13.89
CA ILE A 233 69.92 32.67 -12.68
C ILE A 233 69.51 33.60 -11.55
N TRP A 234 70.26 34.68 -11.33
CA TRP A 234 69.93 35.66 -10.29
C TRP A 234 68.59 36.35 -10.56
N ASP A 235 68.30 36.69 -11.82
CA ASP A 235 67.00 37.23 -12.23
C ASP A 235 65.84 36.21 -12.08
N ALA A 236 66.14 34.91 -12.09
CA ALA A 236 65.13 33.86 -11.93
C ALA A 236 64.67 33.65 -10.49
N ILE A 237 65.54 33.99 -9.53
CA ILE A 237 65.38 33.69 -8.11
C ILE A 237 65.17 34.94 -7.23
N SER A 238 65.42 36.14 -7.78
CA SER A 238 65.06 37.43 -7.19
C SER A 238 63.57 37.72 -7.36
#